data_AF-A0A397A0A7-F1
#
_entry.id   AF-A0A397A0A7-F1
#
_cell.length_a   1.000
_cell.length_b   1.000
_cell.length_c   1.000
_cell.angle_alpha   90.00
_cell.angle_beta   90.00
_cell.angle_gamma   90.00
#
_symmetry.space_group_name_H-M   'P 1'
#
loop_
_entity.id
_entity.type
_entity.pdbx_description
1 polymer ?
#
loop_
_entity_poly.entity_id
_entity_poly.type
_entity_poly.pdbx_seq_one_letter_code
_entity_poly.pdbx_strand_id
1 'polypeptide(L)'
;DDNFRSIVSAVKWGRNVYDSIAKFLQFQLTVNLVAISTAVIGAVVLEESSLTAIQLLWVNLIMDTFASLALATDAPTEAMLKRKPYPRTKPLISERMLKHIVGQAIFQLTVILTMTFAGDKIFGIDSGRKYDRPVGTTGPSVHYTMVFNTFVFLQLFNEINSRRIHDELNVFEGIFANPIYLGISVVQVVFQVLIVQFGSLVFSCVPLDVTQWIICLVIGALSLPVGLLLRLITLPASFTVCQETAPVAHVPTDRTKELWIRGFKRLRTQIRVIRAFKRTLSQRKLSQFE
;
A
#
# COMPACT_ATOMS: atom_id res chain seq x y z
N ASP A 1 27.97 -14.01 13.32
CA ASP A 1 27.86 -13.58 14.72
C ASP A 1 26.71 -14.37 15.34
N ASP A 2 27.02 -15.36 16.19
CA ASP A 2 26.07 -16.34 16.76
C ASP A 2 25.19 -15.74 17.87
N ASN A 3 24.78 -14.48 17.69
CA ASN A 3 24.12 -13.67 18.70
C ASN A 3 22.59 -13.73 18.53
N PHE A 4 21.87 -14.06 19.59
CA PHE A 4 20.39 -14.02 19.61
C PHE A 4 19.84 -12.64 19.23
N ARG A 5 20.59 -11.57 19.46
CA ARG A 5 20.23 -10.21 19.02
C ARG A 5 20.08 -10.11 17.49
N SER A 6 20.90 -10.81 16.72
CA SER A 6 20.82 -10.84 15.26
C SER A 6 19.51 -11.47 14.77
N ILE A 7 19.05 -12.51 15.47
CA ILE A 7 17.76 -13.17 15.16
C ILE A 7 16.60 -12.20 15.43
N VAL A 8 16.60 -11.52 16.57
CA VAL A 8 15.54 -10.54 16.91
C VAL A 8 15.52 -9.38 15.90
N SER A 9 16.69 -8.87 15.52
CA SER A 9 16.82 -7.84 14.48
C SER A 9 16.31 -8.31 13.13
N ALA A 10 16.63 -9.53 12.71
CA ALA A 10 16.13 -10.11 11.47
C ALA A 10 14.59 -10.24 11.47
N VAL A 11 14.00 -10.67 12.58
CA VAL A 11 12.53 -10.73 12.73
C VAL A 11 11.92 -9.33 12.68
N LYS A 12 12.53 -8.34 13.32
CA LYS A 12 12.07 -6.93 13.29
C LYS A 12 12.04 -6.40 11.85
N TRP A 13 13.12 -6.62 11.10
CA TRP A 13 13.21 -6.25 9.69
C TRP A 13 12.21 -6.99 8.81
N GLY A 14 12.02 -8.30 9.02
CA GLY A 14 11.03 -9.08 8.27
C GLY A 14 9.59 -8.55 8.44
N ARG A 15 9.23 -8.12 9.65
CA ARG A 15 7.92 -7.46 9.90
C ARG A 15 7.82 -6.11 9.19
N ASN A 16 8.91 -5.35 9.17
CA ASN A 16 8.95 -4.06 8.48
C ASN A 16 8.77 -4.19 6.97
N VAL A 17 9.39 -5.20 6.36
CA VAL A 17 9.23 -5.51 4.93
C VAL A 17 7.77 -5.87 4.62
N TYR A 18 7.15 -6.73 5.44
CA TYR A 18 5.75 -7.10 5.26
C TYR A 18 4.81 -5.88 5.34
N ASP A 19 4.98 -5.05 6.37
CA ASP A 19 4.17 -3.84 6.52
C ASP A 19 4.40 -2.87 5.34
N SER A 20 5.63 -2.74 4.86
CA SER A 20 5.95 -1.89 3.70
C SER A 20 5.29 -2.38 2.40
N ILE A 21 5.27 -3.69 2.16
CA ILE A 21 4.56 -4.29 1.02
C ILE A 21 3.05 -4.00 1.13
N ALA A 22 2.47 -4.12 2.32
CA ALA A 22 1.06 -3.83 2.52
C ALA A 22 0.74 -2.34 2.26
N LYS A 23 1.62 -1.40 2.64
CA LYS A 23 1.44 0.05 2.40
C LYS A 23 1.44 0.32 0.90
N PHE A 24 2.42 -0.25 0.21
CA PHE A 24 2.55 -0.13 -1.24
C PHE A 24 1.35 -0.72 -1.98
N LEU A 25 0.90 -1.92 -1.60
CA LEU A 25 -0.29 -2.52 -2.19
C LEU A 25 -1.55 -1.68 -1.96
N GLN A 26 -1.70 -1.07 -0.78
CA GLN A 26 -2.84 -0.20 -0.48
C GLN A 26 -2.86 0.99 -1.42
N PHE A 27 -1.71 1.65 -1.55
CA PHE A 27 -1.53 2.78 -2.46
C PHE A 27 -1.79 2.39 -3.92
N GLN A 28 -1.09 1.36 -4.42
CA GLN A 28 -1.13 0.94 -5.82
C GLN A 28 -2.52 0.44 -6.25
N LEU A 29 -3.23 -0.29 -5.38
CA LEU A 29 -4.58 -0.76 -5.69
C LEU A 29 -5.57 0.41 -5.77
N THR A 30 -5.46 1.41 -4.91
CA THR A 30 -6.30 2.62 -5.00
C THR A 30 -6.06 3.38 -6.31
N VAL A 31 -4.79 3.64 -6.66
CA VAL A 31 -4.42 4.38 -7.87
C VAL A 31 -4.95 3.66 -9.11
N ASN A 32 -4.70 2.35 -9.23
CA ASN A 32 -5.15 1.55 -10.37
C ASN A 32 -6.67 1.50 -10.48
N LEU A 33 -7.37 1.34 -9.36
CA LEU A 33 -8.83 1.32 -9.36
C LEU A 33 -9.39 2.65 -9.89
N VAL A 34 -8.89 3.79 -9.41
CA VAL A 34 -9.36 5.12 -9.85
C VAL A 34 -8.98 5.40 -11.30
N ALA A 35 -7.76 5.03 -11.72
CA ALA A 35 -7.28 5.22 -13.08
C ALA A 35 -8.15 4.45 -14.09
N ILE A 36 -8.40 3.16 -13.83
CA ILE A 36 -9.22 2.32 -14.71
C ILE A 36 -10.67 2.80 -14.71
N SER A 37 -11.26 3.09 -13.54
CA SER A 37 -12.63 3.57 -13.46
C SER A 37 -12.82 4.91 -14.18
N THR A 38 -11.90 5.85 -14.02
CA THR A 38 -11.94 7.15 -14.73
C THR A 38 -11.84 6.95 -16.24
N ALA A 39 -10.92 6.12 -16.71
CA ALA A 39 -10.74 5.86 -18.14
C ALA A 39 -11.99 5.23 -18.77
N VAL A 40 -12.60 4.25 -18.09
CA VAL A 40 -13.83 3.59 -18.57
C VAL A 40 -15.00 4.57 -18.60
N ILE A 41 -15.22 5.32 -17.51
CA ILE A 41 -16.35 6.27 -17.44
C ILE A 41 -16.17 7.41 -18.44
N GLY A 42 -14.95 7.92 -18.60
CA GLY A 42 -14.61 8.93 -19.62
C GLY A 42 -14.92 8.42 -21.03
N ALA A 43 -14.43 7.23 -21.38
CA ALA A 43 -14.67 6.63 -22.69
C ALA A 43 -16.17 6.37 -22.98
N VAL A 44 -16.95 5.95 -21.99
CA VAL A 44 -18.38 5.66 -22.17
C VAL A 44 -19.22 6.93 -22.29
N VAL A 45 -18.91 7.97 -21.51
CA VAL A 45 -19.77 9.17 -21.43
C VAL A 45 -19.32 10.28 -22.38
N LEU A 46 -18.01 10.50 -22.53
CA LEU A 46 -17.44 11.58 -23.34
C LEU A 46 -16.95 11.11 -24.72
N GLU A 47 -16.90 9.80 -24.96
CA GLU A 47 -16.26 9.18 -26.14
C GLU A 47 -14.77 9.57 -26.31
N GLU A 48 -14.17 10.12 -25.25
CA GLU A 48 -12.77 10.47 -25.14
C GLU A 48 -12.31 10.29 -23.69
N SER A 49 -11.03 9.97 -23.49
CA SER A 49 -10.48 9.84 -22.14
C SER A 49 -10.10 11.21 -21.59
N SER A 50 -10.52 11.50 -20.35
CA SER A 50 -10.15 12.74 -19.64
C SER A 50 -8.65 12.83 -19.33
N LEU A 51 -7.97 11.68 -19.27
CA LEU A 51 -6.53 11.54 -19.10
C LEU A 51 -5.93 10.84 -20.32
N THR A 52 -4.84 11.37 -20.85
CA THR A 52 -4.17 10.75 -22.00
C THR A 52 -3.48 9.45 -21.58
N ALA A 53 -3.25 8.54 -22.54
CA ALA A 53 -2.54 7.29 -22.26
C ALA A 53 -1.14 7.51 -21.66
N ILE A 54 -0.45 8.57 -22.12
CA ILE A 54 0.90 8.93 -21.62
C ILE A 54 0.83 9.47 -20.18
N GLN A 55 -0.18 10.29 -19.86
CA GLN A 55 -0.42 10.78 -18.50
C GLN A 55 -0.71 9.64 -17.52
N LEU A 56 -1.55 8.68 -17.91
CA LEU A 56 -1.84 7.49 -17.12
C LEU A 56 -0.60 6.60 -16.94
N LEU A 57 0.22 6.46 -17.98
CA LEU A 57 1.48 5.73 -17.92
C LEU A 57 2.46 6.40 -16.95
N TRP A 58 2.57 7.72 -16.95
CA TRP A 58 3.41 8.45 -16.00
C TRP A 58 3.03 8.17 -14.54
N VAL A 59 1.73 8.21 -14.23
CA VAL A 59 1.24 7.93 -12.88
C VAL A 59 1.48 6.46 -12.51
N ASN A 60 1.03 5.52 -13.34
CA ASN A 60 1.08 4.09 -13.02
C ASN A 60 2.49 3.47 -13.08
N LEU A 61 3.41 4.03 -13.87
CA LEU A 61 4.75 3.47 -14.04
C LEU A 61 5.77 4.19 -13.17
N ILE A 62 5.82 5.53 -13.25
CA ILE A 62 6.94 6.29 -12.68
C ILE A 62 6.60 6.78 -11.28
N MET A 63 5.42 7.40 -11.10
CA MET A 63 4.99 7.87 -9.78
C MET A 63 4.82 6.72 -8.79
N ASP A 64 4.20 5.62 -9.24
CA ASP A 64 4.08 4.39 -8.45
C ASP A 64 5.44 3.81 -8.04
N THR A 65 6.45 3.86 -8.92
CA THR A 65 7.80 3.40 -8.59
C THR A 65 8.43 4.27 -7.49
N PHE A 66 8.32 5.59 -7.60
CA PHE A 66 8.81 6.50 -6.55
C PHE A 66 8.06 6.31 -5.23
N ALA A 67 6.73 6.19 -5.27
CA ALA A 67 5.92 5.93 -4.09
C ALA A 67 6.27 4.59 -3.43
N SER A 68 6.52 3.54 -4.23
CA SER A 68 6.97 2.24 -3.73
C SER A 68 8.29 2.33 -2.97
N LEU A 69 9.24 3.10 -3.52
CA LEU A 69 10.55 3.32 -2.92
C LEU A 69 10.40 4.13 -1.62
N ALA A 70 9.59 5.18 -1.64
CA ALA A 70 9.32 6.03 -0.48
C ALA A 70 8.72 5.20 0.67
N LEU A 71 7.68 4.41 0.40
CA LEU A 71 6.99 3.57 1.39
C LEU A 71 7.84 2.40 1.91
N ALA A 72 8.80 1.90 1.11
CA ALA A 72 9.72 0.83 1.50
C ALA A 72 10.87 1.29 2.42
N THR A 73 11.16 2.59 2.48
CA THR A 73 12.31 3.13 3.23
C THR A 73 12.01 3.46 4.69
N ASP A 74 10.78 3.19 5.17
CA ASP A 74 10.44 3.41 6.58
C ASP A 74 11.27 2.51 7.51
N ALA A 75 11.89 3.11 8.52
CA ALA A 75 12.73 2.40 9.48
C ALA A 75 11.90 1.53 10.46
N PRO A 76 12.44 0.39 10.92
CA PRO A 76 11.70 -0.52 11.80
C PRO A 76 11.53 0.04 13.22
N THR A 77 10.29 0.20 13.68
CA THR A 77 9.94 0.71 15.02
C THR A 77 9.87 -0.41 16.07
N GLU A 78 10.22 -0.14 17.33
CA GLU A 78 10.12 -1.14 18.41
C GLU A 78 8.68 -1.55 18.75
N ALA A 79 7.71 -0.65 18.51
CA ALA A 79 6.29 -0.95 18.64
C ALA A 79 5.86 -2.15 17.78
N MET A 80 6.58 -2.44 16.68
CA MET A 80 6.30 -3.59 15.83
C MET A 80 6.47 -4.91 16.59
N LEU A 81 7.47 -5.03 17.47
CA LEU A 81 7.74 -6.25 18.23
C LEU A 81 6.67 -6.54 19.29
N LYS A 82 5.96 -5.51 19.78
CA LYS A 82 4.89 -5.65 20.78
C LYS A 82 3.60 -6.26 20.21
N ARG A 83 3.45 -6.29 18.88
CA ARG A 83 2.25 -6.81 18.19
C ARG A 83 2.34 -8.33 18.03
N LYS A 84 1.19 -9.02 18.13
CA LYS A 84 1.10 -10.47 17.87
C LYS A 84 1.62 -10.81 16.45
N PRO A 85 2.22 -11.99 16.23
CA PRO A 85 2.66 -12.43 14.91
C PRO A 85 1.48 -12.52 13.92
N TYR A 86 1.74 -12.22 12.65
CA TYR A 86 0.74 -12.40 11.59
C TYR A 86 0.48 -13.91 11.37
N PRO A 87 -0.77 -14.38 11.42
CA PRO A 87 -1.08 -15.77 11.11
C PRO A 87 -0.90 -16.04 9.61
N ARG A 88 -0.41 -17.23 9.25
CA ARG A 88 -0.13 -17.63 7.86
C ARG A 88 -1.38 -17.66 6.98
N THR A 89 -2.56 -17.77 7.57
CA THR A 89 -3.85 -17.82 6.88
C THR A 89 -4.48 -16.45 6.66
N LYS A 90 -3.84 -15.37 7.14
CA LYS A 90 -4.38 -14.02 6.99
C LYS A 90 -4.29 -13.57 5.52
N PRO A 91 -5.37 -13.03 4.92
CA PRO A 91 -5.28 -12.44 3.58
C PRO A 91 -4.29 -11.27 3.58
N LEU A 92 -3.59 -11.10 2.46
CA LEU A 92 -2.60 -10.01 2.28
C LEU A 92 -3.28 -8.64 2.34
N ILE A 93 -4.48 -8.53 1.76
CA ILE A 93 -5.33 -7.36 1.86
C ILE A 93 -6.24 -7.56 3.06
N SER A 94 -6.04 -6.75 4.10
CA SER A 94 -6.93 -6.76 5.27
C SER A 94 -8.22 -5.98 4.99
N GLU A 95 -9.29 -6.28 5.72
CA GLU A 95 -10.56 -5.55 5.56
C GLU A 95 -10.43 -4.05 5.85
N ARG A 96 -9.54 -3.68 6.79
CA ARG A 96 -9.22 -2.28 7.08
C ARG A 96 -8.54 -1.60 5.89
N MET A 97 -7.60 -2.30 5.25
CA MET A 97 -6.94 -1.83 4.04
C MET A 97 -7.95 -1.70 2.89
N LEU A 98 -8.87 -2.66 2.74
CA LEU A 98 -9.93 -2.61 1.73
C LEU A 98 -10.87 -1.41 1.94
N LYS A 99 -11.26 -1.11 3.20
CA LYS A 99 -12.02 0.11 3.53
C LYS A 99 -11.32 1.36 3.03
N HIS A 100 -10.01 1.49 3.32
CA HIS A 100 -9.22 2.64 2.87
C HIS A 100 -9.13 2.70 1.35
N ILE A 101 -8.91 1.56 0.69
CA ILE A 101 -8.84 1.49 -0.79
C ILE A 101 -10.14 1.96 -1.42
N VAL A 102 -11.27 1.38 -1.02
CA VAL A 102 -12.59 1.68 -1.59
C VAL A 102 -13.05 3.09 -1.24
N GLY A 103 -12.87 3.51 0.02
CA GLY A 103 -13.25 4.84 0.48
C GLY A 103 -12.49 5.96 -0.25
N GLN A 104 -11.16 5.82 -0.38
CA GLN A 104 -10.36 6.76 -1.16
C GLN A 104 -10.71 6.71 -2.65
N ALA A 105 -10.92 5.52 -3.21
CA ALA A 105 -11.27 5.39 -4.62
C ALA A 105 -12.59 6.07 -4.97
N ILE A 106 -13.63 5.91 -4.15
CA ILE A 106 -14.92 6.60 -4.34
C ILE A 106 -14.75 8.12 -4.27
N PHE A 107 -14.00 8.61 -3.28
CA PHE A 107 -13.72 10.03 -3.13
C PHE A 107 -12.98 10.60 -4.35
N GLN A 108 -11.85 10.00 -4.73
CA GLN A 108 -11.05 10.44 -5.87
C GLN A 108 -11.85 10.37 -7.18
N LEU A 109 -12.61 9.29 -7.39
CA LEU A 109 -13.46 9.15 -8.56
C LEU A 109 -14.51 10.27 -8.62
N THR A 110 -15.17 10.56 -7.49
CA THR A 110 -16.14 11.66 -7.41
C THR A 110 -15.49 12.99 -7.79
N VAL A 111 -14.34 13.32 -7.20
CA VAL A 111 -13.60 14.55 -7.50
C VAL A 111 -13.20 14.66 -8.97
N ILE A 112 -12.60 13.61 -9.53
CA ILE A 112 -12.12 13.60 -10.92
C ILE A 112 -13.28 13.66 -11.91
N LEU A 113 -14.37 12.95 -11.67
CA LEU A 113 -15.56 13.02 -12.51
C LEU A 113 -16.22 14.41 -12.40
N THR A 114 -16.35 14.97 -11.20
CA THR A 114 -16.87 16.34 -11.03
C THR A 114 -16.02 17.36 -11.77
N MET A 115 -14.69 17.29 -11.66
CA MET A 115 -13.83 18.17 -12.46
C MET A 115 -14.01 17.92 -13.96
N THR A 116 -14.08 16.66 -14.39
CA THR A 116 -14.19 16.31 -15.81
C THR A 116 -15.50 16.81 -16.44
N PHE A 117 -16.63 16.80 -15.71
CA PHE A 117 -17.94 17.17 -16.24
C PHE A 117 -18.40 18.58 -15.93
N ALA A 118 -17.96 19.15 -14.81
CA ALA A 118 -18.42 20.46 -14.31
C ALA A 118 -17.26 21.44 -14.03
N GLY A 119 -16.01 21.04 -14.27
CA GLY A 119 -14.84 21.89 -14.01
C GLY A 119 -14.83 23.16 -14.86
N ASP A 120 -15.32 23.10 -16.08
CA ASP A 120 -15.49 24.25 -16.97
C ASP A 120 -16.37 25.34 -16.33
N LYS A 121 -17.53 24.95 -15.78
CA LYS A 121 -18.47 25.87 -15.13
C LYS A 121 -18.01 26.33 -13.75
N ILE A 122 -17.42 25.42 -12.98
CA ILE A 122 -17.00 25.70 -11.58
C ILE A 122 -15.80 26.66 -11.56
N PHE A 123 -14.86 26.50 -12.49
CA PHE A 123 -13.62 27.29 -12.53
C PHE A 123 -13.67 28.44 -13.54
N GLY A 124 -14.73 28.52 -14.37
CA GLY A 124 -14.87 29.56 -15.39
C GLY A 124 -13.81 29.45 -16.49
N ILE A 125 -13.46 28.23 -16.87
CA ILE A 125 -12.40 27.93 -17.86
C ILE A 125 -13.03 27.27 -19.08
N ASP A 126 -12.46 27.52 -20.26
CA ASP A 126 -12.90 26.90 -21.51
C ASP A 126 -12.95 25.38 -21.41
N SER A 127 -14.08 24.80 -21.81
CA SER A 127 -14.32 23.36 -21.73
C SER A 127 -13.32 22.62 -22.62
N GLY A 128 -12.58 21.71 -21.98
CA GLY A 128 -11.71 20.77 -22.67
C GLY A 128 -12.46 19.67 -23.44
N ARG A 129 -13.79 19.58 -23.37
CA ARG A 129 -14.54 18.44 -23.92
C ARG A 129 -14.73 18.56 -25.44
N LYS A 130 -14.63 17.45 -26.16
CA LYS A 130 -14.73 17.32 -27.63
C LYS A 130 -15.93 18.06 -28.24
N TYR A 131 -17.08 17.99 -27.56
CA TYR A 131 -18.33 18.55 -28.04
C TYR A 131 -18.54 20.04 -27.72
N ASP A 132 -17.78 20.58 -26.75
CA ASP A 132 -17.91 21.98 -26.32
C ASP A 132 -16.81 22.89 -26.92
N ARG A 133 -15.78 22.30 -27.55
CA ARG A 133 -14.69 23.06 -28.15
C ARG A 133 -15.09 23.69 -29.47
N PRO A 134 -14.57 24.89 -29.80
CA PRO A 134 -14.74 25.48 -31.12
C PRO A 134 -14.21 24.52 -32.20
N VAL A 135 -15.02 24.31 -33.25
CA VAL A 135 -14.70 23.43 -34.39
C VAL A 135 -13.34 23.81 -34.98
N GLY A 136 -12.40 22.86 -35.00
CA GLY A 136 -11.02 23.07 -35.47
C GLY A 136 -9.97 23.23 -34.36
N THR A 137 -10.36 23.28 -33.09
CA THR A 137 -9.42 23.40 -31.96
C THR A 137 -9.00 22.02 -31.43
N THR A 138 -8.04 21.38 -32.11
CA THR A 138 -7.39 20.15 -31.65
C THR A 138 -6.11 20.49 -30.90
N GLY A 139 -6.06 20.22 -29.60
CA GLY A 139 -4.89 20.56 -28.79
C GLY A 139 -5.05 20.31 -27.29
N PRO A 140 -3.97 20.52 -26.51
CA PRO A 140 -4.01 20.44 -25.06
C PRO A 140 -4.92 21.54 -24.50
N SER A 141 -5.72 21.22 -23.48
CA SER A 141 -6.62 22.18 -22.82
C SER A 141 -6.21 22.38 -21.37
N VAL A 142 -6.42 23.61 -20.88
CA VAL A 142 -6.21 23.94 -19.46
C VAL A 142 -7.10 23.05 -18.58
N HIS A 143 -8.36 22.82 -18.99
CA HIS A 143 -9.31 21.97 -18.29
C HIS A 143 -8.77 20.55 -18.02
N TYR A 144 -8.33 19.83 -19.06
CA TYR A 144 -7.77 18.48 -18.85
C TYR A 144 -6.41 18.49 -18.17
N THR A 145 -5.63 19.55 -18.32
CA THR A 145 -4.37 19.68 -17.57
C THR A 145 -4.63 19.85 -16.07
N MET A 146 -5.69 20.59 -15.67
CA MET A 146 -6.11 20.66 -14.27
C MET A 146 -6.62 19.33 -13.73
N VAL A 147 -7.38 18.57 -14.54
CA VAL A 147 -7.83 17.20 -14.16
C VAL A 147 -6.62 16.30 -13.92
N PHE A 148 -5.65 16.29 -14.84
CA PHE A 148 -4.41 15.55 -14.70
C PHE A 148 -3.62 15.98 -13.45
N ASN A 149 -3.41 17.28 -13.27
CA ASN A 149 -2.64 17.79 -12.13
C ASN A 149 -3.30 17.47 -10.79
N THR A 150 -4.63 17.59 -10.71
CA THR A 150 -5.40 17.22 -9.52
C THR A 150 -5.31 15.72 -9.25
N PHE A 151 -5.40 14.88 -10.28
CA PHE A 151 -5.22 13.43 -10.15
C PHE A 151 -3.85 13.08 -9.55
N VAL A 152 -2.79 13.72 -10.02
CA VAL A 152 -1.44 13.52 -9.45
C VAL A 152 -1.38 13.93 -7.98
N PHE A 153 -1.89 15.12 -7.63
CA PHE A 153 -1.88 15.55 -6.23
C PHE A 153 -2.71 14.62 -5.33
N LEU A 154 -3.86 14.14 -5.79
CA LEU A 154 -4.64 13.14 -5.07
C LEU A 154 -3.81 11.89 -4.77
N GLN A 155 -2.94 11.44 -5.69
CA GLN A 155 -2.04 10.32 -5.41
C GLN A 155 -0.95 10.67 -4.42
N LEU A 156 -0.29 11.83 -4.54
CA LEU A 156 0.74 12.25 -3.57
C LEU A 156 0.20 12.32 -2.14
N PHE A 157 -1.00 12.86 -1.96
CA PHE A 157 -1.62 12.92 -0.64
C PHE A 157 -2.17 11.56 -0.17
N ASN A 158 -2.63 10.71 -1.10
CA ASN A 158 -3.01 9.33 -0.77
C ASN A 158 -1.80 8.46 -0.38
N GLU A 159 -0.62 8.73 -0.93
CA GLU A 159 0.65 8.10 -0.54
C GLU A 159 0.94 8.37 0.95
N ILE A 160 0.78 9.63 1.39
CA ILE A 160 0.90 10.03 2.79
C ILE A 160 -0.09 9.24 3.66
N ASN A 161 -1.36 9.13 3.24
CA ASN A 161 -2.37 8.34 3.96
C ASN A 161 -2.01 6.85 4.05
N SER A 162 -1.44 6.29 2.98
CA SER A 162 -1.11 4.87 2.85
C SER A 162 0.12 4.47 3.67
N ARG A 163 0.91 5.44 4.15
CA ARG A 163 2.04 5.20 5.05
C ARG A 163 1.63 4.57 6.39
N ARG A 164 0.40 4.78 6.85
CA ARG A 164 -0.12 4.24 8.12
C ARG A 164 -1.31 3.30 7.85
N ILE A 165 -1.10 1.98 7.95
CA ILE A 165 -2.12 0.97 7.66
C ILE A 165 -2.97 0.61 8.90
N HIS A 166 -2.43 0.77 10.11
CA HIS A 166 -3.03 0.25 11.34
C HIS A 166 -4.00 1.23 12.04
N ASP A 167 -4.69 2.08 11.27
CA ASP A 167 -5.64 3.10 11.75
C ASP A 167 -5.04 4.06 12.81
N GLU A 168 -3.75 4.37 12.69
CA GLU A 168 -3.07 5.35 13.55
C GLU A 168 -3.55 6.76 13.20
N LEU A 169 -3.97 7.59 14.15
CA LEU A 169 -4.59 8.90 13.86
C LEU A 169 -3.59 9.91 13.26
N ASN A 170 -2.31 9.83 13.65
CA ASN A 170 -1.29 10.77 13.19
C ASN A 170 -0.61 10.30 11.89
N VAL A 171 -1.13 10.73 10.74
CA VAL A 171 -0.50 10.46 9.42
C VAL A 171 0.87 11.15 9.32
N PHE A 172 1.00 12.34 9.91
CA PHE A 172 2.19 13.20 9.81
C PHE A 172 3.33 12.82 10.74
N GLU A 173 3.08 11.94 11.71
CA GLU A 173 4.07 11.56 12.70
C GLU A 173 5.24 10.85 12.01
N GLY A 174 6.45 11.38 12.20
CA GLY A 174 7.68 10.80 11.64
C GLY A 174 7.87 11.03 10.13
N ILE A 175 7.14 11.94 9.47
CA ILE A 175 7.45 12.36 8.08
C ILE A 175 8.82 13.03 8.03
N PHE A 176 9.06 14.03 8.87
CA PHE A 176 10.34 14.75 8.89
C PHE A 176 11.51 13.92 9.45
N ALA A 177 11.23 12.78 10.07
CA ALA A 177 12.26 11.88 10.59
C ALA A 177 12.85 10.96 9.51
N ASN A 178 12.17 10.78 8.38
CA ASN A 178 12.67 9.98 7.26
C ASN A 178 13.09 10.89 6.09
N PRO A 179 14.38 11.26 5.99
CA PRO A 179 14.86 12.17 4.95
C PRO A 179 14.76 11.56 3.54
N ILE A 180 14.77 10.23 3.42
CA ILE A 180 14.64 9.53 2.13
C ILE A 180 13.22 9.70 1.60
N TYR A 181 12.21 9.49 2.46
CA TYR A 181 10.82 9.74 2.13
C TYR A 181 10.61 11.19 1.68
N LEU A 182 11.10 12.16 2.47
CA LEU A 182 10.98 13.58 2.14
C LEU A 182 11.66 13.92 0.80
N GLY A 183 12.85 13.38 0.55
CA GLY A 183 13.57 13.57 -0.71
C GLY A 183 12.78 13.07 -1.91
N ILE A 184 12.19 11.87 -1.82
CA ILE A 184 11.38 11.29 -2.89
C ILE A 184 10.09 12.10 -3.11
N SER A 185 9.40 12.51 -2.04
CA SER A 185 8.20 13.35 -2.15
C SER A 185 8.49 14.69 -2.82
N VAL A 186 9.62 15.33 -2.50
CA VAL A 186 10.05 16.58 -3.17
C VAL A 186 10.33 16.33 -4.65
N VAL A 187 11.04 15.24 -4.97
CA VAL A 187 11.35 14.87 -6.37
C VAL A 187 10.07 14.64 -7.18
N GLN A 188 9.06 13.96 -6.63
CA GLN A 188 7.78 13.77 -7.30
C GLN A 188 7.08 15.10 -7.61
N VAL A 189 7.03 16.04 -6.64
CA VAL A 189 6.43 17.36 -6.84
C VAL A 189 7.19 18.17 -7.88
N VAL A 190 8.53 18.14 -7.84
CA VAL A 190 9.37 18.83 -8.84
C VAL A 190 9.13 18.28 -10.25
N PHE A 191 9.11 16.96 -10.41
CA PHE A 191 8.78 16.35 -11.71
C PHE A 191 7.38 16.73 -12.19
N GLN A 192 6.40 16.79 -11.29
CA GLN A 192 5.05 17.22 -11.64
C GLN A 192 5.02 18.66 -12.15
N VAL A 193 5.74 19.58 -11.50
CA VAL A 193 5.88 20.97 -11.95
C VAL A 193 6.54 21.03 -13.33
N LEU A 194 7.60 20.26 -13.56
CA LEU A 194 8.29 20.22 -14.85
C LEU A 194 7.38 19.71 -15.97
N ILE A 195 6.62 18.64 -15.72
CA ILE A 195 5.69 18.07 -16.70
C ILE A 195 4.56 19.04 -17.03
N VAL A 196 3.96 19.67 -16.03
CA VAL A 196 2.84 20.59 -16.26
C VAL A 196 3.30 21.88 -16.96
N GLN A 197 4.48 22.40 -16.61
CA GLN A 197 4.96 23.67 -17.16
C GLN A 197 5.63 23.53 -18.53
N PHE A 198 6.34 22.41 -18.78
CA PHE A 198 7.16 22.22 -19.99
C PHE A 198 6.76 20.99 -20.82
N GLY A 199 5.85 20.14 -20.35
CA GLY A 199 5.46 18.89 -20.99
C GLY A 199 4.40 19.03 -22.09
N SER A 200 4.25 20.19 -22.72
CA SER A 200 3.17 20.45 -23.68
C SER A 200 3.17 19.52 -24.89
N LEU A 201 4.36 19.16 -25.38
CA LEU A 201 4.51 18.33 -26.58
C LEU A 201 4.27 16.84 -26.34
N VAL A 202 4.63 16.33 -25.15
CA VAL A 202 4.61 14.89 -24.84
C VAL A 202 3.38 14.50 -24.02
N PHE A 203 3.04 15.33 -23.02
CA PHE A 203 1.95 15.06 -22.09
C PHE A 203 0.66 15.76 -22.47
N SER A 204 0.66 16.55 -23.55
CA SER A 204 -0.48 17.38 -23.96
C SER A 204 -0.98 18.25 -22.81
N CYS A 205 -0.05 18.86 -22.07
CA CYS A 205 -0.33 19.76 -20.95
C CYS A 205 -0.20 21.23 -21.38
N VAL A 206 -1.05 22.09 -20.83
CA VAL A 206 -0.91 23.56 -20.94
C VAL A 206 -0.37 24.08 -19.62
N PRO A 207 0.59 25.03 -19.61
CA PRO A 207 1.05 25.63 -18.36
C PRO A 207 -0.11 26.23 -17.56
N LEU A 208 -0.21 25.86 -16.29
CA LEU A 208 -1.24 26.34 -15.38
C LEU A 208 -0.83 27.66 -14.72
N ASP A 209 -1.81 28.51 -14.48
CA ASP A 209 -1.62 29.69 -13.62
C ASP A 209 -1.50 29.28 -12.14
N VAL A 210 -0.87 30.14 -11.33
CA VAL A 210 -0.68 29.94 -9.88
C VAL A 210 -2.02 29.67 -9.18
N THR A 211 -3.08 30.35 -9.59
CA THR A 211 -4.43 30.14 -9.03
C THR A 211 -4.92 28.72 -9.25
N GLN A 212 -4.73 28.20 -10.48
CA GLN A 212 -5.17 26.85 -10.86
C GLN A 212 -4.32 25.78 -10.16
N TRP A 213 -3.01 26.03 -9.99
CA TRP A 213 -2.13 25.20 -9.18
C TRP A 213 -2.61 25.07 -7.74
N ILE A 214 -2.93 26.20 -7.10
CA ILE A 214 -3.43 26.20 -5.71
C ILE A 214 -4.74 25.44 -5.61
N ILE A 215 -5.67 25.62 -6.56
CA ILE A 215 -6.93 24.86 -6.60
C ILE A 215 -6.65 23.35 -6.68
N CYS A 216 -5.79 22.91 -7.61
CA CYS A 216 -5.43 21.49 -7.74
C CYS A 216 -4.83 20.93 -6.45
N LEU A 217 -3.93 21.70 -5.82
CA LEU A 217 -3.29 21.32 -4.56
C LEU A 217 -4.29 21.22 -3.41
N VAL A 218 -5.20 22.19 -3.26
CA VAL A 218 -6.23 22.20 -2.22
C VAL A 218 -7.16 21.00 -2.40
N ILE A 219 -7.64 20.74 -3.63
CA ILE A 219 -8.49 19.58 -3.91
C ILE A 219 -7.75 18.27 -3.61
N GLY A 220 -6.48 18.17 -4.01
CA GLY A 220 -5.64 17.02 -3.67
C GLY A 220 -5.52 16.82 -2.15
N ALA A 221 -5.30 17.92 -1.41
CA ALA A 221 -5.12 17.90 0.03
C ALA A 221 -6.38 17.43 0.78
N LEU A 222 -7.57 17.55 0.18
CA LEU A 222 -8.83 17.00 0.74
C LEU A 222 -8.81 15.48 0.88
N SER A 223 -7.93 14.76 0.18
CA SER A 223 -7.77 13.31 0.39
C SER A 223 -7.24 12.98 1.79
N LEU A 224 -6.47 13.87 2.44
CA LEU A 224 -5.95 13.69 3.80
C LEU A 224 -7.06 13.65 4.87
N PRO A 225 -7.96 14.65 5.00
CA PRO A 225 -9.07 14.58 5.96
C PRO A 225 -10.03 13.44 5.64
N VAL A 226 -10.24 13.09 4.36
CA VAL A 226 -11.02 11.89 4.00
C VAL A 226 -10.35 10.62 4.54
N GLY A 227 -9.03 10.50 4.43
CA GLY A 227 -8.26 9.41 5.04
C GLY A 227 -8.45 9.34 6.56
N LEU A 228 -8.43 10.49 7.24
CA LEU A 228 -8.71 10.58 8.67
C LEU A 228 -10.15 10.15 9.01
N LEU A 229 -11.15 10.62 8.26
CA LEU A 229 -12.55 10.22 8.44
C LEU A 229 -12.73 8.71 8.25
N LEU A 230 -12.09 8.12 7.24
CA LEU A 230 -12.10 6.67 7.02
C LEU A 230 -11.48 5.90 8.20
N ARG A 231 -10.50 6.48 8.92
CA ARG A 231 -9.95 5.86 10.15
C ARG A 231 -10.94 5.90 11.32
N LEU A 232 -11.73 6.98 11.42
CA LEU A 232 -12.76 7.13 12.48
C LEU A 232 -13.97 6.21 12.26
N ILE A 233 -14.29 5.87 11.02
CA ILE A 233 -15.40 4.99 10.70
C ILE A 233 -15.02 3.53 11.02
N THR A 234 -15.70 2.95 12.00
CA THR A 234 -15.69 1.49 12.23
C THR A 234 -16.57 0.81 11.20
N LEU A 235 -16.04 -0.20 10.51
CA LEU A 235 -16.83 -0.95 9.53
C LEU A 235 -18.01 -1.64 10.23
N PRO A 236 -19.25 -1.48 9.73
CA PRO A 236 -20.34 -2.34 10.13
C PRO A 236 -20.09 -3.76 9.65
N ALA A 237 -20.50 -4.76 10.44
CA ALA A 237 -20.29 -6.19 10.17
C ALA A 237 -20.88 -6.69 8.83
N SER A 238 -21.68 -5.89 8.14
CA SER A 238 -22.25 -6.18 6.82
C SER A 238 -21.29 -5.98 5.65
N PHE A 239 -20.21 -5.20 5.80
CA PHE A 239 -19.21 -4.97 4.74
C PHE A 239 -18.02 -5.94 4.79
N THR A 240 -18.12 -6.98 5.61
CA THR A 240 -17.12 -8.03 5.85
C THR A 240 -17.03 -8.95 4.62
N VAL A 241 -16.49 -8.46 3.50
CA VAL A 241 -16.32 -9.22 2.24
C VAL A 241 -15.29 -10.35 2.41
N CYS A 242 -14.43 -10.26 3.41
CA CYS A 242 -13.47 -11.30 3.77
C CYS A 242 -13.65 -11.66 5.22
N GLN A 243 -14.74 -12.38 5.53
CA GLN A 243 -14.98 -12.96 6.85
C GLN A 243 -13.65 -13.49 7.40
N GLU A 244 -13.16 -12.82 8.45
CA GLU A 244 -12.01 -13.24 9.22
C GLU A 244 -12.35 -14.67 9.65
N THR A 245 -11.82 -15.66 8.92
CA THR A 245 -12.06 -17.06 9.25
C THR A 245 -11.66 -17.16 10.70
N ALA A 246 -12.65 -17.50 11.53
CA ALA A 246 -12.48 -17.59 12.98
C ALA A 246 -11.12 -18.25 13.24
N PRO A 247 -10.30 -17.69 14.16
CA PRO A 247 -8.94 -18.17 14.37
C PRO A 247 -9.01 -19.67 14.39
N VAL A 248 -8.40 -20.32 13.39
CA VAL A 248 -8.49 -21.77 13.23
C VAL A 248 -8.13 -22.30 14.61
N ALA A 249 -9.14 -22.78 15.34
CA ALA A 249 -8.93 -23.36 16.64
C ALA A 249 -7.83 -24.37 16.36
N HIS A 250 -6.71 -24.25 17.06
CA HIS A 250 -5.59 -25.14 16.87
C HIS A 250 -6.07 -26.49 17.38
N VAL A 251 -6.89 -27.19 16.59
CA VAL A 251 -7.25 -28.58 16.79
C VAL A 251 -5.88 -29.22 16.68
N PRO A 252 -5.33 -29.76 17.79
CA PRO A 252 -4.05 -30.41 17.71
C PRO A 252 -4.28 -31.57 16.75
N THR A 253 -3.82 -31.41 15.51
CA THR A 253 -3.96 -32.42 14.47
C THR A 253 -3.40 -33.68 15.08
N ASP A 254 -4.09 -34.82 14.97
CA ASP A 254 -3.61 -36.08 15.55
C ASP A 254 -2.18 -36.42 15.07
N ARG A 255 -1.75 -35.86 13.93
CA ARG A 255 -0.35 -35.84 13.46
C ARG A 255 0.65 -35.28 14.49
N THR A 256 0.34 -34.19 15.20
CA THR A 256 1.25 -33.59 16.20
C THR A 256 1.38 -34.50 17.43
N LYS A 257 0.27 -35.13 17.85
CA LYS A 257 0.28 -36.16 18.90
C LYS A 257 1.05 -37.40 18.45
N GLU A 258 0.83 -37.89 17.23
CA GLU A 258 1.57 -39.00 16.65
C GLU A 258 3.08 -38.72 16.55
N LEU A 259 3.47 -37.51 16.14
CA LEU A 259 4.87 -37.11 16.05
C LEU A 259 5.55 -37.12 17.42
N TRP A 260 4.87 -36.61 18.46
CA TRP A 260 5.35 -36.68 19.85
C TRP A 260 5.45 -38.12 20.36
N ILE A 261 4.45 -38.97 20.07
CA ILE A 261 4.46 -40.39 20.46
C ILE A 261 5.59 -41.14 19.76
N ARG A 262 5.82 -40.88 18.46
CA ARG A 262 6.95 -41.45 17.71
C ARG A 262 8.29 -40.96 18.26
N GLY A 263 8.38 -39.69 18.63
CA GLY A 263 9.54 -39.11 19.31
C GLY A 263 9.85 -39.82 20.64
N PHE A 264 8.85 -39.98 21.51
CA PHE A 264 9.00 -40.70 22.78
C PHE A 264 9.40 -42.16 22.60
N LYS A 265 8.83 -42.85 21.60
CA LYS A 265 9.22 -44.23 21.29
C LYS A 265 10.70 -44.31 20.91
N ARG A 266 11.21 -43.41 20.05
CA ARG A 266 12.64 -43.37 19.69
C ARG A 266 13.54 -43.13 20.90
N LEU A 267 13.16 -42.20 21.77
CA LEU A 267 13.93 -41.84 22.96
C LEU A 267 14.01 -43.01 23.96
N ARG A 268 12.90 -43.73 24.15
CA ARG A 268 12.86 -44.94 24.98
C ARG A 268 13.73 -46.06 24.42
N THR A 269 13.77 -46.24 23.10
CA THR A 269 14.64 -47.22 22.46
C THR A 269 16.11 -46.85 22.64
N GLN A 270 16.48 -45.58 22.49
CA GLN A 270 17.85 -45.11 22.73
C GLN A 270 18.29 -45.33 24.18
N ILE A 271 17.44 -45.02 25.16
CA ILE A 271 17.74 -45.26 26.58
C ILE A 271 17.94 -46.76 26.85
N ARG A 272 17.14 -47.64 26.22
CA ARG A 272 17.27 -49.09 26.38
C ARG A 272 18.59 -49.61 25.80
N VAL A 273 18.99 -49.12 24.63
CA VAL A 273 20.28 -49.47 24.01
C VAL A 273 21.45 -49.00 24.87
N ILE A 274 21.43 -47.75 25.36
CA ILE A 274 22.47 -47.22 26.25
C ILE A 274 22.56 -48.05 27.54
N ARG A 275 21.42 -48.45 28.12
CA ARG A 275 21.39 -49.26 29.34
C ARG A 275 21.91 -50.69 29.10
N ALA A 276 21.65 -51.27 27.92
CA ALA A 276 22.21 -52.55 27.52
C ALA A 276 23.74 -52.46 27.35
N PHE A 277 24.23 -51.43 26.66
CA PHE A 277 25.66 -51.19 26.47
C PHE A 277 26.39 -50.98 27.80
N LYS A 278 25.78 -50.23 28.73
CA LYS A 278 26.29 -50.03 30.09
C LYS A 278 26.39 -51.35 30.86
N ARG A 279 25.39 -52.23 30.76
CA ARG A 279 25.43 -53.57 31.37
C ARG A 279 26.56 -54.44 30.82
N THR A 280 26.77 -54.43 29.49
CA THR A 280 27.86 -55.18 28.85
C THR A 280 29.24 -54.65 29.27
N LEU A 281 29.41 -53.33 29.38
CA LEU A 281 30.63 -52.73 29.89
C LEU A 281 30.88 -53.04 31.37
N SER A 282 29.82 -53.07 32.20
CA SER A 282 29.92 -53.48 33.60
C SER A 282 30.32 -54.96 33.74
N GLN A 283 29.76 -55.86 32.92
CA GLN A 283 30.17 -57.27 32.89
C GLN A 283 31.61 -57.45 32.46
N ARG A 284 32.08 -56.72 31.42
CA ARG A 284 33.49 -56.76 31.00
C ARG A 284 34.45 -56.22 32.05
N LYS A 285 34.03 -55.22 32.85
CA LYS A 285 34.84 -54.75 33.98
C LYS A 285 34.95 -55.80 35.07
N LEU A 286 33.87 -56.52 35.38
CA LEU A 286 33.89 -57.57 36.41
C LEU A 286 34.76 -58.78 35.99
N SER A 287 34.77 -59.15 34.71
CA SER A 287 35.63 -60.24 34.20
C SER A 287 37.12 -59.88 34.06
N GLN A 288 37.53 -58.65 34.39
CA GLN A 288 38.96 -58.26 34.47
C GLN A 288 39.49 -58.25 35.92
N PHE A 289 38.63 -58.56 36.91
CA PHE A 289 38.99 -58.63 38.33
C PHE A 289 38.87 -60.06 38.91
N GLU A 290 38.67 -61.07 38.06
CA GLU A 290 38.91 -62.50 38.33
C GLU A 290 40.17 -62.95 37.58
#